data_AF-A0A1W9MZN4-F1
#
_entry.id   AF-A0A1W9MZN4-F1
#
_cell.length_a   1.000
_cell.length_b   1.000
_cell.length_c   1.000
_cell.angle_alpha   90.00
_cell.angle_beta   90.00
_cell.angle_gamma   90.00
#
_symmetry.space_group_name_H-M   'P 1'
#
loop_
_entity.id
_entity.type
_entity.pdbx_description
1 polymer ?
#
loop_
_entity_poly.entity_id
_entity_poly.type
_entity_poly.pdbx_seq_one_letter_code
_entity_poly.pdbx_strand_id
1 'polypeptide(L)' 'MFRITVVRQAPQKSLWSSYDAEADVLYITSHATDSELTDNDVIVRYENDEVIGLTILHASRR' A
#
# COMPACT_ATOMS: atom_id res chain seq x y z
N MET A 1 -2.38 4.56 -14.27
CA MET A 1 -1.35 5.43 -13.67
C MET A 1 -1.74 5.73 -12.22
N PHE A 2 -1.25 4.95 -11.26
CA PHE A 2 -1.47 5.24 -9.84
C PHE A 2 -0.53 6.39 -9.44
N ARG A 3 -1.04 7.61 -9.25
CA ARG A 3 -0.27 8.70 -8.63
C ARG A 3 -0.17 8.40 -7.15
N ILE A 4 1.04 8.17 -6.65
CA ILE A 4 1.33 7.83 -5.25
C ILE A 4 0.95 9.02 -4.35
N THR A 5 -0.32 9.10 -3.98
CA THR A 5 -0.89 10.15 -3.10
C THR A 5 -1.01 9.66 -1.66
N VAL A 6 -0.75 8.37 -1.42
CA VAL A 6 -0.88 7.70 -0.12
C VAL A 6 -0.06 8.40 0.97
N VAL A 7 1.17 8.83 0.67
CA VAL A 7 2.01 9.59 1.62
C VAL A 7 1.36 10.92 2.02
N ARG A 8 0.67 11.58 1.09
CA ARG A 8 -0.01 12.85 1.33
C ARG A 8 -1.29 12.66 2.15
N GLN A 9 -1.97 11.52 2.05
CA GLN A 9 -3.17 11.24 2.85
C GLN A 9 -2.87 10.59 4.19
N ALA A 10 -1.67 10.01 4.38
CA ALA A 10 -1.27 9.49 5.67
C ALA A 10 -1.41 10.56 6.78
N PRO A 11 -2.06 10.23 7.92
CA PRO A 11 -2.35 11.18 8.99
C PRO A 11 -1.11 11.92 9.49
N GLN A 12 0.03 11.22 9.56
CA GLN A 12 1.30 11.75 10.06
C GLN A 12 2.25 12.23 8.94
N LYS A 13 1.80 12.25 7.68
CA LYS A 13 2.64 12.52 6.49
C LYS A 13 3.90 11.65 6.39
N SER A 14 3.89 10.52 7.09
CA SER A 14 4.94 9.52 7.16
C SER A 14 4.28 8.15 7.00
N LEU A 15 4.97 7.24 6.32
CA LEU A 15 4.54 5.87 6.11
C LEU A 15 5.65 4.93 6.54
N TRP A 16 5.24 3.84 7.18
CA TRP A 16 6.14 2.71 7.41
C TRP A 16 6.11 1.80 6.20
N SER A 17 7.30 1.35 5.82
CA SER A 17 7.44 0.33 4.79
C SER A 17 8.31 -0.81 5.27
N SER A 18 7.97 -2.02 4.84
CA SER A 18 8.74 -3.23 5.09
C SER A 18 8.68 -4.11 3.85
N TYR A 19 9.83 -4.67 3.48
CA TYR A 19 9.93 -5.61 2.37
C TYR A 19 10.16 -7.00 2.91
N ASP A 20 9.26 -7.92 2.55
CA ASP A 20 9.40 -9.35 2.81
C ASP A 20 10.04 -9.99 1.57
N ALA A 21 11.32 -10.33 1.70
CA ALA A 21 12.10 -10.92 0.61
C ALA A 21 11.71 -12.36 0.28
N GLU A 22 11.16 -13.11 1.24
CA GLU A 22 10.74 -14.49 1.01
C GLU A 22 9.45 -14.52 0.18
N ALA A 23 8.52 -13.62 0.50
CA ALA A 23 7.26 -13.50 -0.22
C ALA A 23 7.33 -12.64 -1.50
N ASP A 24 8.39 -11.86 -1.70
CA ASP A 24 8.51 -10.83 -2.74
C ASP A 24 7.37 -9.79 -2.63
N VAL A 25 7.14 -9.29 -1.41
CA VAL A 25 6.04 -8.38 -1.07
C VAL A 25 6.56 -7.12 -0.38
N LEU A 26 6.16 -5.94 -0.89
CA LEU A 26 6.40 -4.66 -0.25
C LEU A 26 5.12 -4.15 0.43
N TYR A 27 5.19 -3.95 1.73
CA TYR A 27 4.13 -3.33 2.53
C TYR A 27 4.43 -1.83 2.68
N ILE A 28 3.45 -0.98 2.37
CA ILE A 28 3.46 0.47 2.64
C ILE A 28 2.19 0.74 3.44
N THR A 29 2.27 0.85 4.77
CA THR A 29 1.05 0.76 5.59
C THR A 29 0.90 1.88 6.61
N SER A 30 -0.36 2.20 6.86
CA SER A 30 -0.92 2.85 8.04
C SER A 30 -2.07 1.95 8.56
N HIS A 31 -2.72 2.30 9.67
CA HIS A 31 -3.81 1.51 10.25
C HIS A 31 -5.06 1.57 9.37
N ALA A 32 -5.43 0.48 8.70
CA ALA A 32 -6.53 0.42 7.74
C ALA A 32 -7.70 -0.43 8.22
N THR A 33 -8.91 -0.04 7.80
CA THR A 33 -10.16 -0.75 8.11
C THR A 33 -10.67 -1.58 6.94
N ASP A 34 -10.22 -1.29 5.71
CA ASP A 34 -10.67 -2.00 4.50
C ASP A 34 -9.54 -2.18 3.48
N SER A 35 -9.74 -3.07 2.50
CA SER A 35 -8.77 -3.32 1.42
C SER A 35 -9.39 -3.96 0.17
N GLU A 36 -8.82 -3.65 -0.99
CA GLU A 36 -9.19 -4.21 -2.29
C GLU A 36 -7.95 -4.74 -3.02
N LEU A 37 -8.00 -5.97 -3.54
CA LEU A 37 -6.99 -6.48 -4.47
C LEU A 37 -7.32 -6.04 -5.89
N THR A 38 -6.36 -5.40 -6.54
CA THR A 38 -6.48 -4.95 -7.94
C THR A 38 -5.87 -5.95 -8.91
N ASP A 39 -6.24 -5.86 -10.20
CA ASP A 39 -5.69 -6.69 -11.29
C ASP A 39 -4.17 -6.50 -11.52
N ASN A 40 -3.58 -5.46 -10.93
CA ASN A 40 -2.16 -5.17 -11.07
C ASN A 40 -1.36 -5.74 -9.91
N ASP A 41 -1.80 -6.78 -9.20
CA ASP A 41 -1.08 -7.40 -8.08
C ASP A 41 -0.77 -6.40 -6.94
N VAL A 42 -1.62 -5.38 -6.77
CA VAL A 42 -1.52 -4.40 -5.69
C VAL A 42 -2.81 -4.47 -4.88
N ILE A 43 -2.67 -4.64 -3.56
CA ILE A 43 -3.74 -4.49 -2.60
C ILE A 43 -3.75 -3.04 -2.12
N VAL A 44 -4.85 -2.34 -2.34
CA VAL A 44 -5.05 -0.97 -1.87
C VAL A 44 -5.71 -1.03 -0.50
N ARG A 45 -5.21 -0.28 0.49
CA ARG A 45 -5.75 -0.25 1.86
C ARG A 45 -6.42 1.08 2.14
N TYR A 46 -7.60 1.02 2.72
CA TYR A 46 -8.48 2.16 2.94
C TYR A 46 -8.84 2.39 4.41
N GLU A 47 -9.10 3.64 4.74
CA GLU A 47 -9.77 4.08 5.96
C GLU A 47 -10.71 5.24 5.58
N ASN A 48 -12.01 5.14 5.91
CA ASN A 48 -13.02 6.14 5.55
C ASN A 48 -12.98 6.57 4.07
N ASP A 49 -12.92 5.60 3.15
CA ASP A 49 -12.80 5.78 1.70
C ASP A 49 -11.51 6.46 1.20
N GLU A 50 -10.55 6.77 2.08
CA GLU A 50 -9.23 7.30 1.69
C GLU A 50 -8.20 6.19 1.56
N VAL A 51 -7.33 6.29 0.55
CA VAL A 51 -6.20 5.35 0.39
C VAL A 51 -5.09 5.72 1.37
N ILE A 52 -4.85 4.84 2.33
CA ILE A 52 -3.87 5.05 3.40
C ILE A 52 -2.74 4.02 3.41
N GLY A 53 -2.77 3.03 2.53
CA GLY A 53 -1.72 2.03 2.41
C GLY A 53 -1.80 1.21 1.13
N LEU A 54 -0.73 0.47 0.86
CA LEU A 54 -0.56 -0.43 -0.27
C LEU A 54 0.15 -1.71 0.20
N THR A 55 -0.18 -2.83 -0.42
CA THR A 55 0.65 -4.04 -0.42
C THR A 55 0.92 -4.40 -1.86
N ILE A 56 2.19 -4.39 -2.25
CA ILE A 56 2.64 -4.64 -3.61
C ILE A 56 3.16 -6.07 -3.66
N LEU A 57 2.44 -6.93 -4.39
CA LEU A 57 2.88 -8.30 -4.66
C LEU A 57 3.83 -8.29 -5.87
N HIS A 58 4.73 -9.29 -5.92
CA HIS A 58 5.77 -9.41 -6.92
C HIS A 58 6.60 -8.12 -7.04
N ALA A 59 6.94 -7.53 -5.90
CA ALA A 59 7.47 -6.17 -5.82
C ALA A 59 8.81 -6.01 -6.55
N SER A 60 9.63 -7.06 -6.62
CA SER A 60 10.90 -7.08 -7.34
C SER A 60 10.77 -6.94 -8.87
N ARG A 61 9.56 -7.09 -9.43
CA ARG A 61 9.30 -7.11 -10.89
C ARG A 61 8.72 -5.81 -11.44
N ARG A 62 8.74 -4.73 -10.66
CA ARG A 62 8.11 -3.45 -11.00
C ARG A 62 9.08 -2.31 -11.21
#